data_AF-A0A2N3CWL0-F1
#
_entry.id   AF-A0A2N3CWL0-F1
#
_cell.length_a   1.000
_cell.length_b   1.000
_cell.length_c   1.000
_cell.angle_alpha   90.00
_cell.angle_beta   90.00
_cell.angle_gamma   90.00
#
_symmetry.space_group_name_H-M   'P 1'
#
loop_
_entity.id
_entity.type
_entity.pdbx_description
1 polymer ?
#
loop_
_entity_poly.entity_id
_entity_poly.type
_entity_poly.pdbx_seq_one_letter_code
_entity_poly.pdbx_strand_id
1 'polypeptide(L)' 'MKIMSGNSNLPLARAIAAYLEMPLTDASVRRFSDEEIFVEIHENVRGEDVFVVQPTSFPANDNLMELLI' A
#
# COMPACT_ATOMS: atom_id res chain seq x y z
N MET A 1 11.22 -8.66 -6.06
CA MET A 1 9.83 -8.22 -6.31
C MET A 1 9.11 -8.07 -4.98
N LYS A 2 8.44 -6.94 -4.77
CA LYS A 2 7.74 -6.58 -3.54
C LYS A 2 6.33 -6.10 -3.86
N ILE A 3 5.36 -6.53 -3.05
CA ILE A 3 3.97 -6.08 -3.16
C ILE A 3 3.67 -5.20 -1.97
N MET A 4 3.14 -4.02 -2.25
CA MET A 4 2.69 -3.04 -1.27
C MET A 4 1.20 -2.78 -1.47
N SER A 5 0.55 -2.29 -0.43
CA SER A 5 -0.84 -1.85 -0.50
C SER A 5 -1.04 -0.73 0.51
N GLY A 6 -1.83 0.28 0.16
CA GLY A 6 -2.33 1.23 1.14
C GLY A 6 -3.60 0.70 1.82
N ASN A 7 -4.47 1.61 2.25
CA ASN A 7 -5.64 1.25 3.08
C ASN A 7 -6.87 0.84 2.28
N SER A 8 -6.86 1.07 0.96
CA SER A 8 -8.01 0.86 0.07
C SER A 8 -8.56 -0.58 0.08
N ASN A 9 -7.70 -1.59 -0.08
CA ASN A 9 -8.14 -3.00 -0.10
C ASN A 9 -7.02 -4.00 0.29
N LEU A 10 -6.69 -4.01 1.59
CA LEU A 10 -5.78 -4.97 2.20
C LEU A 10 -6.15 -6.45 1.96
N PRO A 11 -7.43 -6.88 2.04
CA PRO A 11 -7.79 -8.27 1.74
C PRO A 11 -7.40 -8.71 0.33
N LEU A 12 -7.62 -7.85 -0.67
CA LEU A 12 -7.22 -8.15 -2.05
C LEU A 12 -5.71 -8.24 -2.19
N ALA A 13 -4.97 -7.28 -1.62
CA ALA A 13 -3.51 -7.30 -1.67
C ALA A 13 -2.92 -8.57 -1.02
N ARG A 14 -3.49 -8.99 0.12
CA ARG A 14 -3.10 -10.26 0.78
C ARG A 14 -3.45 -11.48 -0.08
N ALA A 15 -4.59 -11.48 -0.76
CA ALA A 15 -4.97 -12.57 -1.67
C ALA A 15 -4.01 -12.67 -2.87
N ILE A 16 -3.60 -11.54 -3.46
CA ILE A 16 -2.61 -11.49 -4.54
C ILE A 16 -1.24 -11.97 -4.04
N ALA A 17 -0.80 -11.49 -2.88
CA ALA A 17 0.47 -11.90 -2.27
C ALA A 17 0.48 -13.42 -1.97
N ALA A 18 -0.61 -13.95 -1.41
CA ALA A 18 -0.79 -15.37 -1.16
C ALA A 18 -0.80 -16.21 -2.45
N TYR A 19 -1.45 -15.72 -3.51
CA TYR A 19 -1.46 -16.39 -4.82
C TYR A 19 -0.06 -16.46 -5.45
N LEU A 20 0.77 -15.44 -5.22
CA LEU A 20 2.16 -15.38 -5.69
C LEU A 20 3.16 -16.00 -4.70
N GLU A 21 2.66 -16.65 -3.63
CA GLU A 21 3.46 -17.26 -2.55
C GLU A 21 4.51 -16.32 -1.94
N MET A 22 4.17 -15.03 -1.84
CA MET A 22 5.05 -14.00 -1.28
C MET A 22 4.39 -13.22 -0.14
N PRO A 23 5.18 -12.71 0.82
CA PRO A 23 4.66 -11.84 1.85
C PRO A 23 4.30 -10.46 1.28
N LEU A 24 3.25 -9.85 1.84
CA LEU A 24 3.00 -8.43 1.64
C LEU A 24 4.10 -7.64 2.37
N THR A 25 4.66 -6.62 1.70
CA THR A 25 5.71 -5.77 2.26
C THR A 25 5.17 -4.99 3.45
N ASP A 26 5.97 -4.89 4.52
CA ASP A 26 5.61 -4.09 5.68
C ASP A 26 5.68 -2.59 5.34
N ALA A 27 4.50 -2.00 5.17
CA ALA A 27 4.31 -0.58 4.97
C ALA A 27 3.13 -0.14 5.84
N SER A 28 3.31 0.96 6.57
CA SER A 28 2.25 1.54 7.39
C SER A 28 1.76 2.82 6.76
N VAL A 29 0.46 2.86 6.44
CA VAL A 29 -0.23 4.08 6.00
C VAL A 29 -1.11 4.57 7.15
N ARG A 30 -0.86 5.79 7.62
CA ARG A 30 -1.56 6.39 8.76
C ARG A 30 -2.12 7.74 8.35
N ARG A 31 -3.20 8.15 9.01
CA ARG A 31 -3.77 9.49 8.90
C ARG A 31 -3.51 10.24 10.19
N PHE A 32 -2.94 11.44 10.09
CA PHE A 32 -2.75 12.33 11.22
C PHE A 32 -4.06 13.02 11.61
N SER A 33 -4.09 13.65 12.78
CA SER A 33 -5.28 14.33 13.32
C SER A 33 -5.71 15.56 12.52
N ASP A 34 -4.84 16.08 11.66
CA ASP A 34 -5.09 17.16 10.69
C ASP A 34 -5.52 16.66 9.31
N GLU A 35 -5.81 15.37 9.19
CA GLU A 35 -6.19 14.67 7.95
C GLU A 35 -5.07 14.44 6.94
N GLU A 36 -3.82 14.75 7.26
CA GLU A 36 -2.69 14.43 6.38
C GLU A 36 -2.43 12.92 6.32
N ILE A 37 -2.05 12.45 5.13
CA ILE A 37 -1.72 11.06 4.85
C ILE A 37 -0.21 10.88 5.01
N PHE A 38 0.17 9.85 5.75
CA PHE A 38 1.56 9.48 6.01
C PHE A 38 1.82 8.03 5.64
N VAL A 39 2.79 7.81 4.76
CA VAL A 39 3.21 6.49 4.29
C VAL A 39 4.64 6.25 4.77
N GLU A 40 4.86 5.13 5.45
CA GLU A 40 6.17 4.69 5.90
C GLU A 40 6.41 3.24 5.50
N ILE A 41 7.52 3.00 4.80
CA ILE A 41 7.93 1.66 4.36
C ILE A 41 8.98 1.14 5.34
N HIS A 42 8.70 0.02 6.00
CA HIS A 42 9.57 -0.57 7.04
C HIS A 42 10.63 -1.51 6.46
N GLU A 43 10.64 -1.70 5.14
CA GLU A 43 11.55 -2.59 4.43
C GLU A 43 12.40 -1.85 3.38
N ASN A 44 13.59 -2.38 3.12
CA ASN A 44 14.44 -1.87 2.04
C ASN A 44 13.92 -2.35 0.68
N VAL A 45 13.61 -1.39 -0.20
CA VAL A 45 13.03 -1.62 -1.53
C VAL A 45 13.94 -1.17 -2.67
N ARG A 46 15.20 -0.82 -2.37
CA ARG A 46 16.15 -0.31 -3.36
C ARG A 46 16.55 -1.41 -4.34
N GLY A 47 16.30 -1.16 -5.63
CA GLY A 47 16.66 -2.09 -6.71
C GLY A 47 15.69 -3.27 -6.85
N GLU A 48 14.56 -3.23 -6.13
CA GLU A 48 13.50 -4.22 -6.23
C GLU A 48 12.37 -3.73 -7.15
N ASP A 49 11.72 -4.65 -7.86
CA ASP A 49 10.47 -4.37 -8.57
C ASP A 49 9.32 -4.26 -7.58
N VAL A 50 8.77 -3.06 -7.40
CA VAL A 50 7.71 -2.76 -6.44
C VAL A 50 6.35 -2.62 -7.16
N PHE A 51 5.36 -3.37 -6.69
CA PHE A 51 3.98 -3.33 -7.16
C PHE A 51 3.08 -2.78 -6.06
N VAL A 52 2.37 -1.69 -6.33
CA VAL A 52 1.43 -1.07 -5.39
C VAL A 52 0.01 -1.45 -5.75
N VAL A 53 -0.70 -2.09 -4.82
CA VAL A 53 -2.10 -2.48 -4.94
C VAL A 53 -2.96 -1.45 -4.22
N GLN A 54 -3.55 -0.54 -5.00
CA GLN A 54 -4.41 0.52 -4.48
C GLN A 54 -5.60 0.81 -5.40
N PRO A 55 -6.77 0.18 -5.15
CA PRO A 55 -8.00 0.63 -5.79
C PRO A 55 -8.35 2.07 -5.39
N THR A 56 -8.61 2.94 -6.36
CA THR A 56 -9.09 4.32 -6.15
C THR A 56 -10.61 4.37 -5.97
N SER A 57 -11.16 3.41 -5.22
CA SER A 57 -12.58 3.39 -4.83
C SER A 57 -12.89 4.46 -3.78
N PHE A 58 -14.16 4.64 -3.41
CA PHE A 58 -14.54 5.60 -2.37
C PHE A 58 -13.84 5.28 -1.03
N PRO A 59 -13.21 6.26 -0.35
CA PRO A 59 -12.98 7.66 -0.73
C PRO A 59 -11.85 7.80 -1.79
N ALA A 60 -12.23 8.24 -2.99
CA ALA A 60 -11.32 8.18 -4.15
C ALA A 60 -10.12 9.11 -4.04
N ASN A 61 -10.31 10.31 -3.47
CA ASN A 61 -9.24 11.29 -3.30
C ASN A 61 -8.20 10.82 -2.31
N ASP A 62 -8.62 10.31 -1.14
CA ASP A 62 -7.72 9.83 -0.11
C ASP A 62 -6.92 8.62 -0.63
N ASN A 63 -7.59 7.65 -1.26
CA ASN A 63 -6.93 6.49 -1.85
C ASN A 63 -5.96 6.86 -2.99
N LEU A 64 -6.29 7.89 -3.78
CA LEU A 64 -5.40 8.42 -4.81
C LEU A 64 -4.18 9.10 -4.19
N MET A 65 -4.38 9.91 -3.14
CA MET A 65 -3.28 10.55 -2.42
C MET A 65 -2.37 9.52 -1.75
N GLU A 66 -2.92 8.50 -1.10
CA GLU A 66 -2.15 7.37 -0.54
C GLU A 66 -1.32 6.63 -1.60
N LEU A 67 -1.72 6.65 -2.89
CA LEU A 67 -0.97 5.99 -3.97
C LEU A 67 0.19 6.83 -4.49
N LEU A 68 0.07 8.15 -4.39
CA LEU A 68 1.04 9.10 -4.96
C LEU A 68 2.15 9.50 -3.98
N ILE A 69 1.93 9.31 -2.69
CA ILE A 69 2.88 9.58 -1.58
C ILE A 69 3.77 8.35 -1.37
#